data_AF-A0A1Y4RHL2-F1
#
_entry.id   AF-A0A1Y4RHL2-F1
#
_cell.length_a   1.000
_cell.length_b   1.000
_cell.length_c   1.000
_cell.angle_alpha   90.00
_cell.angle_beta   90.00
_cell.angle_gamma   90.00
#
_symmetry.space_group_name_H-M   'P 1'
#
loop_
_entity.id
_entity.type
_entity.pdbx_description
1 polymer ?
#
loop_
_entity_poly.entity_id
_entity_poly.type
_entity_poly.pdbx_seq_one_letter_code
_entity_poly.pdbx_strand_id
1 'polypeptide(L)'
;MIRRTILFDNQCGFALGENSRAPNPFVTWQFNEQDGHRDYFWGHYMNEPDKAERDLLNRAGDYQRRYHVQEVEQAPDKETYLYYSTQRPIDIGTYPNSYFNRPVHMDLYFARQQVTGEAFQAWGAITYAHPLTEREMQDYELRPSRNNLDIRRQMDAQAQVVGKWEDAHRVPDQKRLTWFYPDFGSYVVKEYITPDQLAVRVRSIERQEAARAHKEAKRQPPIAEQLKAAQREAQEHRAPDGPKKKAPDRGDR
;
A
#
# COMPACT_ATOMS: atom_id res chain seq x y z
N MET A 1 -13.40 25.03 2.05
CA MET A 1 -12.60 24.03 1.34
C MET A 1 -12.15 24.60 0.01
N ILE A 2 -10.91 24.36 -0.45
CA ILE A 2 -10.49 24.73 -1.81
C ILE A 2 -10.88 23.59 -2.75
N ARG A 3 -11.64 23.90 -3.82
CA ARG A 3 -12.12 22.96 -4.83
C ARG A 3 -11.18 22.81 -6.02
N ARG A 4 -10.55 23.90 -6.44
CA ARG A 4 -9.70 23.93 -7.64
C ARG A 4 -8.64 25.01 -7.51
N THR A 5 -7.48 24.78 -8.10
CA THR A 5 -6.38 25.74 -8.15
C THR A 5 -5.84 25.81 -9.58
N ILE A 6 -5.33 26.97 -10.00
CA ILE A 6 -4.51 27.19 -11.21
C ILE A 6 -3.24 27.89 -10.74
N LEU A 7 -2.06 27.35 -11.06
CA LEU A 7 -0.76 27.89 -10.65
C LEU A 7 0.07 28.24 -11.89
N PHE A 8 0.77 29.36 -11.83
CA PHE A 8 1.65 29.83 -12.90
C PHE A 8 3.12 29.75 -12.51
N ASP A 9 3.98 29.78 -13.53
CA ASP A 9 5.45 29.68 -13.41
C ASP A 9 6.09 30.84 -12.64
N ASN A 10 5.37 31.95 -12.50
CA ASN A 10 5.77 33.12 -11.73
C ASN A 10 5.35 33.05 -10.25
N GLN A 11 5.00 31.86 -9.74
CA GLN A 11 4.58 31.65 -8.35
C GLN A 11 3.28 32.36 -7.97
N CYS A 12 2.49 32.83 -8.93
CA CYS A 12 1.14 33.34 -8.71
C CYS A 12 0.10 32.29 -9.12
N GLY A 13 -1.08 32.32 -8.51
CA GLY A 13 -2.15 31.42 -8.88
C GLY A 13 -3.53 31.91 -8.48
N PHE A 14 -4.55 31.13 -8.86
CA PHE A 14 -5.93 31.36 -8.48
C PHE A 14 -6.53 30.10 -7.88
N ALA A 15 -7.35 30.26 -6.85
CA ALA A 15 -8.01 29.16 -6.15
C ALA A 15 -9.52 29.41 -6.04
N LEU A 16 -10.32 28.39 -6.29
CA LEU A 16 -11.75 28.37 -6.04
C LEU A 16 -12.00 27.72 -4.68
N GLY A 17 -12.51 28.49 -3.74
CA GLY A 17 -12.96 28.04 -2.42
C GLY A 17 -14.48 27.89 -2.34
N GLU A 18 -14.92 27.01 -1.45
CA GLU A 18 -16.31 26.82 -1.07
C GLU A 18 -16.47 26.83 0.47
N ASN A 19 -17.50 27.51 0.96
CA ASN A 19 -17.98 27.47 2.33
C ASN A 19 -19.51 27.48 2.34
N SER A 20 -20.13 26.31 2.52
CA SER A 20 -21.59 26.14 2.54
C SER A 20 -22.31 26.91 3.64
N ARG A 21 -21.60 27.43 4.64
CA ARG A 21 -22.15 28.25 5.73
C ARG A 21 -22.12 29.75 5.45
N ALA A 22 -21.50 30.19 4.35
CA ALA A 22 -21.43 31.59 3.98
C ALA A 22 -22.66 31.98 3.15
N PRO A 23 -23.17 33.23 3.26
CA PRO A 23 -24.23 33.75 2.39
C PRO A 23 -23.91 33.61 0.89
N ASN A 24 -22.62 33.73 0.56
CA ASN A 24 -22.07 33.48 -0.77
C ASN A 24 -21.12 32.27 -0.66
N PRO A 25 -21.57 31.05 -0.99
CA PRO A 25 -20.81 29.85 -0.70
C PRO A 25 -19.53 29.70 -1.50
N PHE A 26 -19.36 30.39 -2.63
CA PHE A 26 -18.19 30.24 -3.50
C PHE A 26 -17.32 31.48 -3.49
N VAL A 27 -16.01 31.30 -3.57
CA VAL A 27 -15.06 32.42 -3.65
C VAL A 27 -13.90 32.07 -4.56
N THR A 28 -13.46 32.99 -5.41
CA THR A 28 -12.20 32.86 -6.16
C THR A 28 -11.16 33.79 -5.57
N TRP A 29 -10.05 33.24 -5.10
CA TRP A 29 -8.90 33.99 -4.57
C TRP A 29 -7.77 33.98 -5.58
N GLN A 30 -7.03 35.08 -5.64
CA GLN A 30 -5.66 35.06 -6.16
C GLN A 30 -4.71 34.69 -5.02
N PHE A 31 -3.58 34.08 -5.31
CA PHE A 31 -2.55 33.82 -4.31
C PHE A 31 -1.14 33.91 -4.89
N ASN A 32 -0.16 34.04 -4.01
CA ASN A 32 1.24 33.80 -4.33
C ASN A 32 1.74 32.58 -3.54
N GLU A 33 2.62 31.78 -4.13
CA GLU A 33 3.21 30.58 -3.54
C GLU A 33 4.71 30.80 -3.27
N GLN A 34 5.10 30.83 -2.00
CA GLN A 34 6.49 30.95 -1.56
C GLN A 34 6.80 29.86 -0.54
N ASP A 35 7.85 29.07 -0.76
CA ASP A 35 8.29 28.01 0.16
C ASP A 35 7.18 27.02 0.60
N GLY A 36 6.22 26.76 -0.30
CA GLY A 36 5.06 25.90 -0.03
C GLY A 36 3.94 26.55 0.80
N HIS A 37 4.07 27.82 1.16
CA HIS A 37 3.03 28.65 1.75
C HIS A 37 2.26 29.42 0.65
N ARG A 38 0.93 29.54 0.81
CA ARG A 38 0.07 30.29 -0.12
C ARG A 38 -0.61 31.45 0.60
N ASP A 39 -0.34 32.66 0.13
CA ASP A 39 -0.98 33.88 0.62
C ASP A 39 -2.13 34.27 -0.30
N TYR A 40 -3.37 34.19 0.20
CA TYR A 40 -4.58 34.44 -0.58
C TYR A 40 -5.08 35.88 -0.46
N PHE A 41 -5.45 36.49 -1.59
CA PHE A 41 -5.91 37.87 -1.69
C PHE A 41 -6.87 38.09 -2.88
N TRP A 42 -7.50 39.27 -2.93
CA TRP A 42 -8.42 39.73 -3.98
C TRP A 42 -9.55 38.75 -4.33
N GLY A 43 -10.39 38.44 -3.33
CA GLY A 43 -11.47 37.48 -3.48
C GLY A 43 -12.74 37.97 -4.17
N HIS A 44 -13.30 37.19 -5.10
CA HIS A 44 -14.65 37.41 -5.64
C HIS A 44 -15.61 36.37 -5.06
N TYR A 45 -16.66 36.83 -4.36
CA TYR A 45 -17.64 35.98 -3.70
C TYR A 45 -18.90 35.81 -4.56
N MET A 46 -19.41 34.59 -4.66
CA MET A 46 -20.48 34.19 -5.56
C MET A 46 -21.40 33.15 -4.92
N ASN A 47 -22.62 33.04 -5.48
CA ASN A 47 -23.66 32.16 -4.95
C ASN A 47 -23.82 30.86 -5.75
N GLU A 48 -23.33 30.87 -6.99
CA GLU A 48 -23.51 29.77 -7.94
C GLU A 48 -22.16 29.14 -8.29
N PRO A 49 -22.05 27.79 -8.26
CA PRO A 49 -20.80 27.09 -8.57
C PRO A 49 -20.33 27.39 -10.01
N ASP A 50 -21.24 27.35 -10.99
CA ASP A 50 -20.93 27.60 -12.40
C ASP A 50 -20.42 29.03 -12.65
N LYS A 51 -20.87 30.01 -11.86
CA LYS A 51 -20.33 31.38 -11.94
C LYS A 51 -18.92 31.43 -11.36
N ALA A 52 -18.68 30.70 -10.28
CA ALA A 52 -17.37 30.67 -9.63
C ALA A 52 -16.31 29.94 -10.46
N GLU A 53 -16.67 28.87 -11.16
CA GLU A 53 -15.79 28.22 -12.12
C GLU A 53 -15.46 29.11 -13.32
N ARG A 54 -16.47 29.77 -13.89
CA ARG A 54 -16.25 30.72 -15.00
C ARG A 54 -15.39 31.89 -14.57
N ASP A 55 -15.62 32.46 -13.39
CA ASP A 55 -14.80 33.55 -12.85
C ASP A 55 -13.35 33.10 -12.64
N LEU A 56 -13.11 31.90 -12.06
CA LEU A 56 -11.77 31.34 -11.91
C LEU A 56 -11.04 31.28 -13.26
N LEU A 57 -11.66 30.68 -14.28
CA LEU A 57 -11.07 30.52 -15.60
C LEU A 57 -10.85 31.86 -16.30
N ASN A 58 -11.79 32.79 -16.19
CA ASN A 58 -11.67 34.12 -16.77
C ASN A 58 -10.52 34.91 -16.15
N ARG A 59 -10.41 34.88 -14.81
CA ARG A 59 -9.34 35.57 -14.08
C ARG A 59 -7.97 34.98 -14.37
N ALA A 60 -7.86 33.65 -14.35
CA ALA A 60 -6.63 32.95 -14.68
C ALA A 60 -6.21 33.23 -16.13
N GLY A 61 -7.15 33.13 -17.08
CA GLY A 61 -6.87 33.42 -18.49
C GLY A 61 -6.52 34.89 -18.75
N ASP A 62 -7.12 35.83 -18.03
CA ASP A 62 -6.76 37.25 -18.14
C ASP A 62 -5.36 37.53 -17.57
N TYR A 63 -5.05 36.92 -16.43
CA TYR A 63 -3.72 36.99 -15.84
C TYR A 63 -2.65 36.40 -16.77
N GLN A 64 -2.93 35.23 -17.35
CA GLN A 64 -2.06 34.58 -18.32
C GLN A 64 -1.76 35.47 -19.53
N ARG A 65 -2.80 36.09 -20.11
CA ARG A 65 -2.64 37.02 -21.25
C ARG A 65 -1.85 38.27 -20.87
N ARG A 66 -2.06 38.80 -19.67
CA ARG A 66 -1.47 40.07 -19.21
C ARG A 66 0.00 39.94 -18.82
N TYR A 67 0.36 38.82 -18.19
CA TYR A 67 1.71 38.61 -17.63
C TYR A 67 2.54 37.62 -18.43
N HIS A 68 2.01 37.06 -19.52
CA HIS A 68 2.70 36.09 -20.40
C HIS A 68 3.27 34.88 -19.65
N VAL A 69 2.57 34.47 -18.59
CA VAL A 69 2.95 33.34 -17.75
C VAL A 69 2.40 32.05 -18.32
N GLN A 70 3.05 30.92 -18.02
CA GLN A 70 2.53 29.61 -18.38
C GLN A 70 1.89 28.96 -17.16
N GLU A 71 0.75 28.31 -17.36
CA GLU A 71 0.18 27.44 -16.34
C GLU A 71 1.20 26.34 -16.09
N VAL A 72 1.72 26.30 -14.88
CA VAL A 72 2.50 25.17 -14.42
C VAL A 72 1.49 24.06 -14.33
N GLU A 73 1.66 23.04 -15.17
CA GLU A 73 0.92 21.80 -15.06
C GLU A 73 1.08 21.37 -13.60
N GLN A 74 0.02 21.59 -12.81
CA GLN A 74 -0.05 21.04 -11.49
C GLN A 74 -0.01 19.56 -11.76
N ALA A 75 1.13 18.95 -11.41
CA ALA A 75 1.29 17.51 -11.46
C ALA A 75 -0.03 16.91 -10.96
N PRO A 76 -0.65 15.98 -11.71
CA PRO A 76 -1.96 15.42 -11.36
C PRO A 76 -1.89 15.08 -9.88
N ASP A 77 -2.72 15.74 -9.08
CA ASP A 77 -2.71 15.80 -7.61
C ASP A 77 -1.47 15.15 -7.00
N LYS A 78 -0.44 15.93 -6.58
CA LYS A 78 0.71 15.42 -5.79
C LYS A 78 0.23 14.24 -4.95
N GLU A 79 0.64 13.03 -5.31
CA GLU A 79 -0.01 11.77 -4.89
C GLU A 79 -0.29 11.82 -3.38
N THR A 80 -1.56 12.06 -3.01
CA THR A 80 -1.91 12.29 -1.61
C THR A 80 -2.26 10.98 -0.93
N TYR A 81 -2.02 10.93 0.37
CA TYR A 81 -2.22 9.74 1.18
C TYR A 81 -3.39 9.97 2.12
N LEU A 82 -4.44 9.17 1.95
CA LEU A 82 -5.67 9.26 2.72
C LEU A 82 -5.65 8.24 3.86
N TYR A 83 -5.98 8.69 5.07
CA TYR A 83 -6.07 7.87 6.26
C TYR A 83 -7.40 8.12 6.97
N TYR A 84 -7.95 7.08 7.58
CA TYR A 84 -9.23 7.12 8.26
C TYR A 84 -9.03 6.95 9.76
N SER A 85 -9.63 7.83 10.55
CA SER A 85 -9.74 7.62 12.00
C SER A 85 -10.90 6.69 12.28
N THR A 86 -10.60 5.47 12.74
CA THR A 86 -11.63 4.43 12.88
C THR A 86 -12.14 4.25 14.31
N GLN A 87 -11.32 4.59 15.30
CA GLN A 87 -11.63 4.32 16.71
C GLN A 87 -12.23 5.52 17.45
N ARG A 88 -11.84 6.74 17.07
CA ARG A 88 -12.22 7.98 17.77
C ARG A 88 -12.47 9.13 16.78
N PRO A 89 -13.30 10.14 17.14
CA PRO A 89 -13.40 11.38 16.38
C PRO A 89 -12.04 12.05 16.17
N ILE A 90 -11.90 12.75 15.04
CA ILE A 90 -10.70 13.54 14.77
C ILE A 90 -10.74 14.80 15.64
N ASP A 91 -9.77 14.89 16.54
CA ASP A 91 -9.51 16.02 17.43
C ASP A 91 -7.98 16.19 17.67
N ILE A 92 -7.57 17.23 18.38
CA ILE A 92 -6.18 17.49 18.74
C ILE A 92 -5.60 16.27 19.47
N GLY A 93 -4.45 15.78 18.99
CA GLY A 93 -3.78 14.59 19.54
C GLY A 93 -4.32 13.24 19.05
N THR A 94 -5.26 13.23 18.10
CA THR A 94 -5.77 12.00 17.46
C THR A 94 -5.16 11.74 16.08
N TYR A 95 -4.23 12.59 15.65
CA TYR A 95 -3.52 12.45 14.39
C TYR A 95 -2.09 13.00 14.48
N PRO A 96 -1.16 12.47 13.66
CA PRO A 96 0.18 13.03 13.53
C PRO A 96 0.12 14.46 12.98
N ASN A 97 0.71 15.40 13.72
CA ASN A 97 0.87 16.78 13.28
C ASN A 97 2.35 17.19 13.37
N SER A 98 3.19 16.49 12.61
CA SER A 98 4.63 16.73 12.57
C SER A 98 4.95 17.98 11.75
N TYR A 99 6.03 18.68 12.09
CA TYR A 99 6.50 19.82 11.30
C TYR A 99 6.73 19.46 9.82
N PHE A 100 7.25 18.25 9.57
CA PHE A 100 7.65 17.78 8.24
C PHE A 100 6.52 17.14 7.43
N ASN A 101 5.48 16.64 8.09
CA ASN A 101 4.33 16.02 7.43
C ASN A 101 3.05 16.42 8.16
N ARG A 102 2.48 17.56 7.74
CA ARG A 102 1.24 18.08 8.29
C ARG A 102 0.04 17.59 7.47
N PRO A 103 -1.13 17.43 8.09
CA PRO A 103 -2.36 17.21 7.36
C PRO A 103 -2.60 18.31 6.32
N VAL A 104 -2.89 17.90 5.10
CA VAL A 104 -3.27 18.77 3.97
C VAL A 104 -4.76 19.07 4.03
N HIS A 105 -5.56 18.04 4.33
CA HIS A 105 -7.02 18.15 4.41
C HIS A 105 -7.57 17.22 5.49
N MET A 106 -8.71 17.58 6.07
CA MET A 106 -9.44 16.77 7.04
C MET A 106 -10.93 16.84 6.77
N ASP A 107 -11.55 15.68 6.69
CA ASP A 107 -12.99 15.50 6.63
C ASP A 107 -13.49 14.96 7.98
N LEU A 108 -14.20 15.81 8.73
CA LEU A 108 -14.75 15.46 10.04
C LEU A 108 -16.17 14.93 9.87
N TYR A 109 -16.44 13.70 10.29
CA TYR A 109 -17.79 13.14 10.23
C TYR A 109 -18.52 13.36 11.55
N PHE A 110 -19.74 13.90 11.48
CA PHE A 110 -20.59 14.10 12.67
C PHE A 110 -20.97 12.79 13.38
N ALA A 111 -21.02 11.69 12.64
CA ALA A 111 -21.26 10.35 13.14
C ALA A 111 -20.32 9.37 12.43
N ARG A 112 -20.18 8.17 12.96
CA ARG A 112 -19.39 7.12 12.31
C ARG A 112 -20.03 6.74 10.96
N GLN A 113 -19.29 6.88 9.87
CA GLN A 113 -19.77 6.59 8.51
C GLN A 113 -19.07 5.36 7.94
N GLN A 114 -19.81 4.57 7.15
CA GLN A 114 -19.22 3.49 6.36
C GLN A 114 -18.31 4.07 5.28
N VAL A 115 -17.07 3.60 5.22
CA VAL A 115 -16.14 4.04 4.17
C VAL A 115 -16.42 3.25 2.89
N THR A 116 -16.63 3.96 1.79
CA THR A 116 -16.94 3.37 0.48
C THR A 116 -15.79 2.45 0.03
N GLY A 117 -16.12 1.20 -0.30
CA GLY A 117 -15.13 0.21 -0.77
C GLY A 117 -14.25 -0.40 0.32
N GLU A 118 -14.52 -0.09 1.60
CA GLU A 118 -13.81 -0.61 2.75
C GLU A 118 -14.78 -1.35 3.70
N ALA A 119 -14.25 -2.30 4.48
CA ALA A 119 -15.05 -3.09 5.44
C ALA A 119 -15.21 -2.42 6.82
N PHE A 120 -14.80 -1.17 6.98
CA PHE A 120 -14.81 -0.48 8.26
C PHE A 120 -15.54 0.87 8.19
N GLN A 121 -15.90 1.37 9.38
CA GLN A 121 -16.48 2.70 9.56
C GLN A 121 -15.45 3.65 10.16
N ALA A 122 -15.51 4.91 9.79
CA ALA A 122 -14.61 5.96 10.24
C ALA A 122 -15.38 7.13 10.85
N TRP A 123 -14.71 7.88 11.71
CA TRP A 123 -15.17 9.16 12.26
C TRP A 123 -14.68 10.37 11.47
N GLY A 124 -13.84 10.12 10.47
CA GLY A 124 -13.34 11.13 9.56
C GLY A 124 -12.17 10.60 8.74
N ALA A 125 -11.70 11.44 7.82
CA ALA A 125 -10.56 11.16 6.97
C ALA A 125 -9.54 12.29 7.02
N ILE A 126 -8.26 11.96 6.88
CA ILE A 126 -7.12 12.88 6.94
C ILE A 126 -6.24 12.61 5.73
N THR A 127 -5.97 13.66 4.98
CA THR A 127 -5.12 13.62 3.80
C THR A 127 -3.75 14.20 4.13
N TYR A 128 -2.68 13.48 3.76
CA TYR A 128 -1.30 13.93 3.89
C TYR A 128 -0.62 14.03 2.53
N ALA A 129 0.42 14.85 2.45
CA ALA A 129 1.27 14.96 1.26
C ALA A 129 2.29 13.83 1.16
N HIS A 130 2.69 13.24 2.30
CA HIS A 130 3.62 12.12 2.37
C HIS A 130 2.98 10.99 3.18
N PRO A 131 3.36 9.72 2.93
CA PRO A 131 2.79 8.61 3.68
C PRO A 131 3.19 8.70 5.15
N LEU A 132 2.26 8.34 6.02
CA LEU A 132 2.54 8.11 7.43
C LEU A 132 3.39 6.85 7.61
N THR A 133 4.26 6.89 8.61
CA THR A 133 4.99 5.69 9.01
C THR A 133 4.06 4.66 9.66
N GLU A 134 4.46 3.39 9.64
CA GLU A 134 3.68 2.33 10.30
C GLU A 134 3.47 2.61 11.80
N ARG A 135 4.48 3.19 12.46
CA ARG A 135 4.38 3.59 13.85
C ARG A 135 3.37 4.71 14.08
N GLU A 136 3.38 5.74 13.24
CA GLU A 136 2.37 6.82 13.32
C GLU A 136 0.96 6.29 13.08
N MET A 137 0.78 5.40 12.11
CA MET A 137 -0.52 4.76 11.89
C MET A 137 -0.97 3.95 13.10
N GLN A 138 -0.07 3.22 13.77
CA GLN A 138 -0.39 2.44 14.96
C GLN A 138 -0.68 3.34 16.18
N ASP A 139 0.21 4.30 16.47
CA ASP A 139 0.12 5.19 17.64
C ASP A 139 -1.17 6.03 17.62
N TYR A 140 -1.63 6.41 16.43
CA TYR A 140 -2.88 7.18 16.24
C TYR A 140 -4.05 6.33 15.74
N GLU A 141 -3.88 5.00 15.63
CA GLU A 141 -4.92 4.05 15.19
C GLU A 141 -5.57 4.41 13.84
N LEU A 142 -4.77 5.01 12.95
CA LEU A 142 -5.20 5.43 11.62
C LEU A 142 -5.12 4.26 10.65
N ARG A 143 -6.15 4.12 9.82
CA ARG A 143 -6.17 3.12 8.74
C ARG A 143 -5.90 3.77 7.39
N PRO A 144 -4.92 3.28 6.61
CA PRO A 144 -4.68 3.82 5.28
C PRO A 144 -5.82 3.42 4.33
N SER A 145 -6.11 4.30 3.37
CA SER A 145 -7.01 3.98 2.25
C SER A 145 -6.38 2.95 1.32
N ARG A 146 -7.17 2.00 0.81
CA ARG A 146 -6.73 1.07 -0.25
C ARG A 146 -6.17 1.74 -1.51
N ASN A 147 -6.53 3.00 -1.75
CA ASN A 147 -6.13 3.73 -2.95
C ASN A 147 -4.77 4.42 -2.81
N ASN A 148 -4.20 4.47 -1.60
CA ASN A 148 -2.86 5.01 -1.40
C ASN A 148 -1.85 4.16 -2.18
N LEU A 149 -0.84 4.80 -2.78
CA LEU A 149 0.09 4.15 -3.70
C LEU A 149 0.84 2.97 -3.07
N ASP A 150 1.31 3.15 -1.85
CA ASP A 150 2.01 2.14 -1.06
C ASP A 150 1.12 0.93 -0.79
N ILE A 151 -0.14 1.16 -0.44
CA ILE A 151 -1.12 0.10 -0.21
C ILE A 151 -1.47 -0.64 -1.50
N ARG A 152 -1.66 0.08 -2.61
CA ARG A 152 -1.92 -0.55 -3.92
C ARG A 152 -0.76 -1.45 -4.32
N ARG A 153 0.48 -0.97 -4.21
CA ARG A 153 1.68 -1.77 -4.51
C ARG A 153 1.79 -3.00 -3.61
N GLN A 154 1.48 -2.85 -2.32
CA GLN A 154 1.46 -3.97 -1.37
C GLN A 154 0.39 -4.99 -1.76
N MET A 155 -0.82 -4.54 -2.09
CA MET A 155 -1.91 -5.42 -2.53
C MET A 155 -1.56 -6.15 -3.82
N ASP A 156 -0.95 -5.47 -4.80
CA ASP A 156 -0.53 -6.08 -6.06
C ASP A 156 0.53 -7.16 -5.82
N ALA A 157 1.51 -6.90 -4.95
CA ALA A 157 2.51 -7.89 -4.56
C ALA A 157 1.88 -9.11 -3.86
N GLN A 158 0.96 -8.87 -2.92
CA GLN A 158 0.23 -9.93 -2.23
C GLN A 158 -0.66 -10.72 -3.19
N ALA A 159 -1.28 -10.06 -4.17
CA ALA A 159 -2.09 -10.71 -5.20
C ALA A 159 -1.25 -11.69 -6.03
N GLN A 160 0.00 -11.34 -6.38
CA GLN A 160 0.89 -12.27 -7.07
C GLN A 160 1.16 -13.53 -6.24
N VAL A 161 1.41 -13.37 -4.94
CA VAL A 161 1.66 -14.50 -4.03
C VAL A 161 0.42 -15.38 -3.93
N VAL A 162 -0.73 -14.77 -3.64
CA VAL A 162 -2.00 -15.48 -3.47
C VAL A 162 -2.43 -16.17 -4.76
N GLY A 163 -2.38 -15.48 -5.90
CA GLY A 163 -2.80 -16.01 -7.18
C GLY A 163 -1.97 -17.21 -7.65
N LYS A 164 -0.63 -17.14 -7.51
CA LYS A 164 0.25 -18.28 -7.77
C LYS A 164 -0.05 -19.47 -6.86
N TRP A 165 -0.31 -19.19 -5.58
CA TRP A 165 -0.69 -20.23 -4.63
C TRP A 165 -2.05 -20.85 -4.97
N GLU A 166 -3.03 -20.04 -5.37
CA GLU A 166 -4.36 -20.47 -5.79
C GLU A 166 -4.29 -21.42 -7.00
N ASP A 167 -3.46 -21.08 -7.99
CA ASP A 167 -3.24 -21.93 -9.16
C ASP A 167 -2.55 -23.25 -8.78
N ALA A 168 -1.48 -23.20 -7.98
CA ALA A 168 -0.76 -24.39 -7.51
C ALA A 168 -1.65 -25.36 -6.73
N HIS A 169 -2.63 -24.81 -5.98
CA HIS A 169 -3.58 -25.59 -5.18
C HIS A 169 -4.91 -25.84 -5.88
N ARG A 170 -5.05 -25.44 -7.16
CA ARG A 170 -6.26 -25.60 -7.99
C ARG A 170 -7.53 -25.12 -7.29
N VAL A 171 -7.45 -23.94 -6.69
CA VAL A 171 -8.58 -23.33 -5.98
C VAL A 171 -9.68 -22.99 -6.98
N PRO A 172 -10.94 -23.42 -6.74
CA PRO A 172 -12.06 -23.08 -7.62
C PRO A 172 -12.26 -21.56 -7.71
N ASP A 173 -12.56 -21.04 -8.90
CA ASP A 173 -12.65 -19.59 -9.17
C ASP A 173 -13.60 -18.82 -8.24
N GLN A 174 -14.67 -19.48 -7.79
CA GLN A 174 -15.63 -18.93 -6.83
C GLN A 174 -14.97 -18.56 -5.48
N LYS A 175 -13.92 -19.29 -5.08
CA LYS A 175 -13.20 -19.11 -3.82
C LYS A 175 -11.92 -18.28 -3.98
N ARG A 176 -11.54 -17.95 -5.20
CA ARG A 176 -10.33 -17.16 -5.48
C ARG A 176 -10.52 -15.72 -5.06
N LEU A 177 -9.47 -15.15 -4.47
CA LEU A 177 -9.36 -13.75 -4.09
C LEU A 177 -8.75 -12.89 -5.20
N THR A 178 -8.17 -13.54 -6.21
CA THR A 178 -7.48 -12.89 -7.33
C THR A 178 -8.11 -13.24 -8.68
N TRP A 179 -8.05 -12.31 -9.62
CA TRP A 179 -8.24 -12.53 -11.06
C TRP A 179 -6.87 -12.64 -11.72
N PHE A 180 -6.70 -13.59 -12.63
CA PHE A 180 -5.54 -13.61 -13.52
C PHE A 180 -5.89 -12.88 -14.81
N TYR A 181 -5.09 -11.88 -15.19
CA TYR A 181 -5.22 -11.17 -16.46
C TYR A 181 -4.16 -11.67 -17.44
N PRO A 182 -4.52 -12.50 -18.45
CA PRO A 182 -3.55 -13.09 -19.37
C PRO A 182 -2.75 -12.05 -20.15
N ASP A 183 -3.38 -10.94 -20.53
CA ASP A 183 -2.77 -9.87 -21.34
C ASP A 183 -1.57 -9.21 -20.66
N PHE A 184 -1.57 -9.19 -19.32
CA PHE A 184 -0.51 -8.58 -18.50
C PHE A 184 0.32 -9.61 -17.72
N GLY A 185 -0.08 -10.88 -17.74
CA GLY A 185 0.57 -11.97 -17.00
C GLY A 185 0.57 -11.77 -15.48
N SER A 186 -0.41 -11.05 -14.93
CA SER A 186 -0.43 -10.64 -13.53
C SER A 186 -1.74 -11.03 -12.83
N TYR A 187 -1.63 -11.30 -11.53
CA TYR A 187 -2.79 -11.47 -10.65
C TYR A 187 -3.21 -10.12 -10.06
N VAL A 188 -4.50 -9.85 -10.06
CA VAL A 188 -5.08 -8.62 -9.51
C VAL A 188 -6.16 -8.99 -8.50
N VAL A 189 -6.25 -8.24 -7.41
CA VAL A 189 -7.23 -8.46 -6.34
C VAL A 189 -8.64 -8.18 -6.87
N LYS A 190 -9.62 -9.02 -6.49
CA LYS A 190 -11.03 -8.73 -6.82
C LYS A 190 -11.50 -7.45 -6.11
N GLU A 191 -12.36 -6.68 -6.76
CA GLU A 191 -12.78 -5.34 -6.28
C GLU A 191 -13.32 -5.32 -4.85
N TYR A 192 -14.04 -6.37 -4.46
CA TYR A 192 -14.69 -6.50 -3.15
C TYR A 192 -13.78 -7.08 -2.04
N ILE A 193 -12.55 -7.48 -2.37
CA ILE A 193 -11.61 -8.01 -1.38
C ILE A 193 -10.84 -6.85 -0.75
N THR A 194 -10.83 -6.82 0.57
CA THR A 194 -10.14 -5.76 1.32
C THR A 194 -8.64 -6.06 1.47
N PRO A 195 -7.80 -5.02 1.66
CA PRO A 195 -6.38 -5.21 1.93
C PRO A 195 -6.12 -6.16 3.12
N ASP A 196 -6.92 -6.03 4.18
CA ASP A 196 -6.83 -6.87 5.39
C ASP A 196 -7.09 -8.36 5.09
N GLN A 197 -8.13 -8.66 4.30
CA GLN A 197 -8.47 -10.05 3.93
C GLN A 197 -7.35 -10.70 3.12
N LEU A 198 -6.76 -9.95 2.18
CA LEU A 198 -5.65 -10.43 1.37
C LEU A 198 -4.39 -10.67 2.22
N ALA A 199 -4.06 -9.75 3.12
CA ALA A 199 -2.92 -9.87 4.03
C ALA A 199 -3.06 -11.08 4.99
N VAL A 200 -4.27 -11.34 5.51
CA VAL A 200 -4.56 -12.54 6.31
C VAL A 200 -4.30 -13.81 5.49
N ARG A 201 -4.66 -13.81 4.20
CA ARG A 201 -4.45 -14.96 3.33
C ARG A 201 -2.97 -15.23 3.09
N VAL A 202 -2.19 -14.20 2.81
CA VAL A 202 -0.72 -14.30 2.64
C VAL A 202 -0.07 -14.89 3.89
N ARG A 203 -0.36 -14.36 5.08
CA ARG A 203 0.17 -14.92 6.35
C ARG A 203 -0.20 -16.39 6.56
N SER A 204 -1.39 -16.79 6.10
CA SER A 204 -1.83 -18.18 6.18
C SER A 204 -1.06 -19.10 5.23
N ILE A 205 -0.76 -18.62 4.02
CA ILE A 205 0.06 -19.32 3.03
C ILE A 205 1.48 -19.52 3.57
N GLU A 206 2.12 -18.45 4.06
CA GLU A 206 3.47 -18.49 4.62
C GLU A 206 3.57 -19.50 5.77
N ARG A 207 2.57 -19.53 6.67
CA ARG A 207 2.52 -20.52 7.76
C ARG A 207 2.41 -21.96 7.25
N GLN A 208 1.63 -22.20 6.19
CA GLN A 208 1.51 -23.52 5.61
C GLN A 208 2.82 -23.97 4.96
N GLU A 209 3.49 -23.08 4.23
CA GLU A 209 4.78 -23.35 3.60
C GLU A 209 5.86 -23.61 4.64
N ALA A 210 5.97 -22.78 5.68
CA ALA A 210 6.89 -22.99 6.79
C ALA A 210 6.63 -24.32 7.51
N ALA A 211 5.36 -24.69 7.72
CA ALA A 211 5.00 -25.98 8.31
C ALA A 211 5.36 -27.17 7.41
N ARG A 212 5.22 -27.04 6.09
CA ARG A 212 5.65 -28.06 5.11
C ARG A 212 7.17 -28.20 5.11
N ALA A 213 7.91 -27.10 5.02
CA ALA A 213 9.36 -27.08 5.05
C ALA A 213 9.91 -27.69 6.36
N HIS A 214 9.32 -27.36 7.51
CA HIS A 214 9.71 -27.95 8.78
C HIS A 214 9.40 -29.46 8.86
N LYS A 215 8.29 -29.93 8.27
CA LYS A 215 8.00 -31.36 8.16
C LYS A 215 8.99 -32.08 7.24
N GLU A 216 9.37 -31.46 6.13
CA GLU A 216 10.36 -32.00 5.19
C GLU A 216 11.76 -32.06 5.83
N ALA A 217 12.19 -31.02 6.54
CA ALA A 217 13.46 -31.00 7.27
C ALA A 217 13.53 -32.08 8.37
N LYS A 218 12.39 -32.44 8.97
CA LYS A 218 12.31 -33.52 9.98
C LYS A 218 12.05 -34.90 9.36
N ARG A 219 11.85 -35.01 8.06
CA ARG A 219 11.59 -36.28 7.40
C ARG A 219 12.88 -37.08 7.36
N GLN A 220 12.97 -38.12 8.19
CA GLN A 220 14.09 -39.05 8.12
C GLN A 220 14.12 -39.72 6.74
N PRO A 221 15.32 -40.02 6.20
CA PRO A 221 15.44 -40.72 4.93
C PRO A 221 14.73 -42.08 5.02
N PRO A 222 14.16 -42.59 3.92
CA PRO A 222 13.48 -43.88 3.91
C PRO A 222 14.37 -44.99 4.46
N ILE A 223 13.77 -46.00 5.11
CA ILE A 223 14.50 -47.16 5.68
C ILE A 223 15.44 -47.81 4.64
N ALA A 224 15.06 -47.83 3.36
CA ALA A 224 15.92 -48.34 2.28
C ALA A 224 17.21 -47.53 2.08
N GLU A 225 17.15 -46.20 2.22
CA GLU A 225 18.34 -45.34 2.17
C GLU A 225 19.14 -45.44 3.46
N GLN A 226 18.49 -45.58 4.62
CA GLN A 226 19.16 -45.85 5.89
C GLN A 226 19.94 -47.17 5.87
N LEU A 227 19.34 -48.25 5.34
CA LEU A 227 20.00 -49.54 5.16
C LEU A 227 21.18 -49.46 4.18
N LYS A 228 21.04 -48.71 3.08
CA LYS A 228 22.16 -48.47 2.15
C LYS A 228 23.29 -47.66 2.77
N ALA A 229 22.98 -46.64 3.56
CA ALA A 229 23.97 -45.84 4.29
C ALA A 229 24.71 -46.69 5.32
N ALA A 230 23.97 -47.46 6.13
CA ALA A 230 24.54 -48.39 7.11
C ALA A 230 25.40 -49.47 6.45
N GLN A 231 25.00 -49.96 5.26
CA GLN A 231 25.77 -50.96 4.52
C GLN A 231 27.06 -50.38 3.91
N ARG A 232 27.07 -49.09 3.51
CA ARG A 232 28.28 -48.38 3.08
C ARG A 232 29.23 -48.15 4.25
N GLU A 233 28.73 -47.63 5.37
CA GLU A 233 29.54 -47.45 6.59
C GLU A 233 30.14 -48.77 7.06
N ALA A 234 29.37 -49.86 7.04
CA ALA A 234 29.87 -51.19 7.39
C ALA A 234 30.94 -51.73 6.41
N GLN A 235 30.90 -51.33 5.14
CA GLN A 235 31.94 -51.67 4.16
C GLN A 235 33.19 -50.81 4.32
N GLU A 236 33.06 -49.53 4.66
CA GLU A 236 34.19 -48.62 4.92
C GLU A 236 34.92 -48.97 6.23
N HIS A 237 34.18 -49.39 7.26
CA HIS A 237 34.74 -49.89 8.51
C HIS A 237 35.18 -51.36 8.45
N ARG A 238 35.05 -52.02 7.28
CA ARG A 238 35.58 -53.36 7.09
C ARG A 238 37.11 -53.26 7.00
N ALA A 239 37.78 -53.64 8.09
CA ALA A 239 39.23 -53.76 8.12
C ALA A 239 39.73 -54.60 6.92
N PRO A 240 40.89 -54.25 6.31
CA PRO A 240 41.44 -55.04 5.22
C PRO A 240 41.65 -56.48 5.72
N ASP A 241 41.24 -57.46 4.90
CA ASP A 241 41.40 -58.88 5.23
C ASP A 241 42.82 -59.12 5.75
N GLY A 242 42.90 -59.54 7.02
CA GLY A 242 44.16 -59.83 7.68
C GLY A 242 44.97 -60.86 6.88
N PRO A 243 46.31 -60.82 6.93
CA PRO A 243 47.17 -61.63 6.08
C PRO A 243 46.79 -63.10 6.19
N LYS A 244 46.50 -63.73 5.03
CA LYS A 244 46.25 -65.17 4.92
C LYS A 244 47.33 -65.93 5.68
N LYS A 245 46.96 -66.62 6.76
CA LYS A 245 47.84 -67.57 7.45
C LYS A 245 48.26 -68.64 6.44
N LYS A 246 49.49 -68.58 5.94
CA LYS A 246 50.14 -69.75 5.35
C LYS A 246 50.26 -70.80 6.47
N ALA A 247 49.80 -72.01 6.19
CA ALA A 247 49.99 -73.14 7.09
C ALA A 247 51.49 -73.35 7.35
N PRO A 248 51.91 -73.67 8.58
CA PRO A 248 53.31 -73.92 8.88
C PRO A 248 53.74 -75.24 8.22
N ASP A 249 54.74 -75.13 7.35
CA ASP A 249 55.50 -76.25 6.82
C ASP A 249 56.33 -76.87 7.97
N ARG A 250 56.11 -78.15 8.23
CA ARG A 250 56.76 -78.89 9.32
C ARG A 250 57.92 -79.65 8.69
N GLY A 251 59.12 -79.09 8.87
CA GLY A 251 60.31 -79.41 8.08
C GLY A 251 60.91 -80.82 8.19
N ASP A 252 61.73 -81.08 7.16
CA ASP A 252 62.85 -82.00 6.96
C ASP A 252 63.10 -83.15 7.94
N ARG A 253 63.05 -84.37 7.39
CA ARG A 253 64.12 -85.37 7.52
C ARG A 253 64.11 -86.39 6.39
#